data_AF-A0A2V8K4S9-F1
#
_entry.id   AF-A0A2V8K4S9-F1
#
_cell.length_a   1.000
_cell.length_b   1.000
_cell.length_c   1.000
_cell.angle_alpha   90.00
_cell.angle_beta   90.00
_cell.angle_gamma   90.00
#
_symmetry.space_group_name_H-M   'P 1'
#
loop_
_entity.id
_entity.type
_entity.pdbx_description
1 polymer ?
#
loop_
_entity_poly.entity_id
_entity_poly.type
_entity_poly.pdbx_seq_one_letter_code
_entity_poly.pdbx_strand_id
1 'polypeptide(L)'
;MAGENNGEVWEWHTSTGWKKVLGSESAGPNGLEISKDGKWLYIGGWGSQSVIRLSRGQTPIKRDSIAVGFRVDNLRWAPDGTLLAAGQGGIAPSQTSNVVKVDPATLKFQELVRYRNIDGFGVTTVAIQTGKELWLGSVRGDRIAIFPIPQPPPSR
;
A
#
# COMPACT_ATOMS: atom_id res chain seq x y z
N MET A 1 -7.47 -13.63 -12.18
CA MET A 1 -7.80 -13.98 -10.79
C MET A 1 -8.16 -12.70 -10.05
N ALA A 2 -9.45 -12.38 -9.93
CA ALA A 2 -9.90 -11.19 -9.19
C ALA A 2 -10.72 -11.69 -7.99
N GLY A 3 -10.18 -11.49 -6.78
CA GLY A 3 -10.92 -11.71 -5.53
C GLY A 3 -10.65 -13.02 -4.77
N GLU A 4 -10.08 -14.05 -5.40
CA GLU A 4 -9.75 -15.30 -4.69
C GLU A 4 -8.54 -15.13 -3.76
N ASN A 5 -8.62 -15.69 -2.54
CA ASN A 5 -7.49 -15.75 -1.63
C ASN A 5 -6.44 -16.71 -2.19
N ASN A 6 -5.32 -16.15 -2.63
CA ASN A 6 -4.25 -16.90 -3.29
C ASN A 6 -2.86 -16.58 -2.71
N GLY A 7 -2.83 -15.92 -1.56
CA GLY A 7 -1.61 -15.68 -0.80
C GLY A 7 -1.92 -15.31 0.65
N GLU A 8 -0.85 -15.21 1.42
CA GLU A 8 -0.89 -14.86 2.84
C GLU A 8 0.40 -14.16 3.26
N VAL A 9 0.41 -13.63 4.48
CA VAL A 9 1.62 -13.10 5.12
C VAL A 9 2.29 -14.19 5.96
N TRP A 10 3.61 -14.28 5.83
CA TRP A 10 4.46 -15.16 6.63
C TRP A 10 5.39 -14.32 7.49
N GLU A 11 5.61 -14.77 8.73
CA GLU A 11 6.60 -14.20 9.64
C GLU A 11 7.65 -15.25 9.99
N TRP A 12 8.89 -14.83 10.17
CA TRP A 12 9.99 -15.70 10.56
C TRP A 12 10.55 -15.28 11.92
N HIS A 13 10.80 -16.27 12.78
CA HIS A 13 11.47 -16.08 14.06
C HIS A 13 12.61 -17.09 14.21
N THR A 14 13.76 -16.66 14.76
CA THR A 14 14.92 -17.53 15.01
C THR A 14 14.57 -18.78 15.81
N SER A 15 13.65 -18.66 16.77
CA SER A 15 13.24 -19.75 17.67
C SER A 15 12.19 -20.69 17.10
N THR A 16 11.40 -20.27 16.12
CA THR A 16 10.24 -21.06 15.64
C THR A 16 10.12 -21.19 14.13
N GLY A 17 11.05 -20.61 13.37
CA GLY A 17 11.05 -20.64 11.91
C GLY A 17 9.93 -19.81 11.30
N TRP A 18 9.57 -20.17 10.05
CA TRP A 18 8.48 -19.55 9.31
C TRP A 18 7.12 -19.99 9.87
N LYS A 19 6.24 -19.01 10.09
CA LYS A 19 4.84 -19.24 10.45
C LYS A 19 3.96 -18.33 9.63
N LYS A 20 2.83 -18.89 9.19
CA LYS A 20 1.76 -18.10 8.60
C LYS A 20 1.13 -17.21 9.65
N VAL A 21 0.94 -15.94 9.32
CA VAL A 21 0.15 -15.02 10.15
C VAL A 21 -1.33 -15.34 9.93
N LEU A 22 -2.02 -15.79 10.98
CA LEU A 22 -3.43 -16.17 10.90
C LEU A 22 -4.31 -14.98 10.49
N GLY A 23 -5.25 -15.21 9.58
CA GLY A 23 -6.18 -14.18 9.08
C GLY A 23 -5.61 -13.26 8.00
N SER A 24 -4.39 -13.51 7.54
CA SER A 24 -3.73 -12.72 6.49
C SER A 24 -4.08 -13.13 5.06
N GLU A 25 -4.83 -14.23 4.89
CA GLU A 25 -5.28 -14.71 3.60
C GLU A 25 -6.03 -13.62 2.84
N SER A 26 -5.54 -13.31 1.65
CA SER A 26 -6.11 -12.28 0.80
C SER A 26 -5.79 -12.50 -0.67
N ALA A 27 -6.46 -11.76 -1.54
CA ALA A 27 -6.22 -11.79 -2.98
C ALA A 27 -4.96 -10.96 -3.32
N GLY A 28 -3.85 -11.65 -3.56
CA GLY A 28 -2.55 -11.07 -3.87
C GLY A 28 -2.05 -10.09 -2.79
N PRO A 29 -1.81 -10.53 -1.54
CA PRO A 29 -1.09 -9.71 -0.57
C PRO A 29 0.32 -9.46 -1.11
N ASN A 30 0.61 -8.21 -1.47
CA ASN A 30 1.83 -7.87 -2.17
C ASN A 30 2.72 -6.94 -1.33
N GLY A 31 2.14 -5.87 -0.78
CA GLY A 31 2.83 -4.92 0.07
C GLY A 31 2.62 -5.20 1.55
N LEU A 32 3.62 -4.91 2.39
CA LEU A 32 3.55 -5.10 3.83
C LEU A 32 4.26 -3.96 4.58
N GLU A 33 3.58 -3.39 5.58
CA GLU A 33 4.18 -2.52 6.60
C GLU A 33 3.69 -2.95 7.99
N ILE A 34 4.45 -2.61 9.03
CA ILE A 34 4.15 -2.99 10.42
C ILE A 34 4.07 -1.72 11.27
N SER A 35 3.11 -1.65 12.21
CA SER A 35 3.07 -0.57 13.19
C SER A 35 4.31 -0.53 14.07
N LYS A 36 4.68 0.65 14.57
CA LYS A 36 5.86 0.83 15.43
C LYS A 36 5.85 -0.05 16.69
N ASP A 37 4.67 -0.37 17.21
CA ASP A 37 4.49 -1.26 18.36
C ASP A 37 4.40 -2.75 18.00
N GLY A 38 4.48 -3.09 16.71
CA GLY A 38 4.45 -4.47 16.21
C GLY A 38 3.08 -5.15 16.32
N LYS A 39 2.02 -4.43 16.69
CA LYS A 39 0.68 -4.98 16.96
C LYS A 39 -0.24 -5.00 15.75
N TRP A 40 0.09 -4.28 14.68
CA TRP A 40 -0.70 -4.21 13.46
C TRP A 40 0.16 -4.44 12.22
N LEU A 41 -0.38 -5.22 11.29
CA LEU A 41 0.12 -5.37 9.93
C LEU A 41 -0.79 -4.57 9.00
N TYR A 42 -0.17 -3.88 8.05
CA TYR A 42 -0.84 -3.21 6.94
C TYR A 42 -0.43 -3.90 5.66
N ILE A 43 -1.41 -4.42 4.93
CA ILE A 43 -1.19 -5.31 3.79
C ILE A 43 -1.83 -4.70 2.55
N GLY A 44 -1.07 -4.63 1.46
CA GLY A 44 -1.55 -4.22 0.15
C GLY A 44 -2.22 -5.39 -0.55
N GLY A 45 -3.54 -5.32 -0.76
CA GLY A 45 -4.30 -6.32 -1.49
C GLY A 45 -4.33 -5.99 -2.98
N TRP A 46 -3.45 -6.61 -3.77
CA TRP A 46 -3.34 -6.36 -5.20
C TRP A 46 -4.57 -6.86 -5.97
N GLY A 47 -5.03 -8.07 -5.65
CA GLY A 47 -6.20 -8.69 -6.29
C GLY A 47 -7.53 -8.12 -5.82
N SER A 48 -7.61 -7.73 -4.54
CA SER A 48 -8.79 -7.11 -3.92
C SER A 48 -8.86 -5.60 -4.06
N GLN A 49 -7.80 -4.96 -4.59
CA GLN A 49 -7.69 -3.51 -4.74
C GLN A 49 -7.90 -2.75 -3.42
N SER A 50 -7.26 -3.23 -2.36
CA SER A 50 -7.53 -2.79 -0.98
C SER A 50 -6.27 -2.57 -0.15
N VAL A 51 -6.42 -1.81 0.93
CA VAL A 51 -5.48 -1.82 2.06
C VAL A 51 -6.16 -2.55 3.22
N ILE A 52 -5.47 -3.52 3.79
CA ILE A 52 -5.96 -4.39 4.86
C ILE A 52 -5.16 -4.08 6.12
N ARG A 53 -5.85 -3.92 7.26
CA ARG A 53 -5.24 -3.83 8.59
C ARG A 53 -5.56 -5.10 9.37
N LEU A 54 -4.52 -5.77 9.86
CA LEU A 54 -4.63 -7.04 10.58
C LEU A 54 -3.92 -6.94 11.93
N SER A 55 -4.58 -7.33 13.01
CA SER A 55 -3.93 -7.42 14.32
C SER A 55 -2.92 -8.56 14.34
N ARG A 56 -1.74 -8.30 14.89
CA ARG A 56 -0.67 -9.30 15.06
C ARG A 56 -0.59 -9.76 16.51
N GLY A 57 -0.61 -11.07 16.73
CA GLY A 57 -0.47 -11.68 18.06
C GLY A 57 -1.62 -11.39 19.03
N GLN A 58 -2.78 -10.94 18.54
CA GLN A 58 -3.96 -10.65 19.35
C GLN A 58 -5.02 -11.75 19.18
N THR A 59 -5.74 -12.05 20.26
CA THR A 59 -6.91 -12.93 20.25
C THR A 59 -8.09 -12.19 20.91
N PRO A 60 -9.24 -12.00 20.23
CA PRO A 60 -9.52 -12.41 18.85
C PRO A 60 -8.73 -11.59 17.81
N ILE A 61 -8.51 -12.19 16.64
CA ILE A 61 -7.91 -11.51 15.48
C ILE A 61 -8.87 -10.43 15.01
N LYS A 62 -8.36 -9.21 14.83
CA LYS A 62 -9.06 -8.06 14.25
C LYS A 62 -8.55 -7.84 12.83
N ARG A 63 -9.48 -7.71 11.88
CA ARG A 63 -9.16 -7.50 10.48
C ARG A 63 -10.14 -6.52 9.86
N ASP A 64 -9.60 -5.44 9.31
CA ASP A 64 -10.35 -4.43 8.58
C ASP A 64 -9.77 -4.29 7.17
N SER A 65 -10.59 -3.89 6.20
CA SER A 65 -10.14 -3.68 4.82
C SER A 65 -10.90 -2.52 4.19
N ILE A 66 -10.18 -1.69 3.43
CA ILE A 66 -10.76 -0.60 2.65
C ILE A 66 -10.44 -0.77 1.17
N ALA A 67 -11.43 -0.65 0.30
CA ALA A 67 -11.20 -0.60 -1.14
C ALA A 67 -10.65 0.78 -1.51
N VAL A 68 -9.49 0.81 -2.15
CA VAL A 68 -8.86 2.05 -2.64
C VAL A 68 -9.03 2.22 -4.16
N GLY A 69 -9.57 1.21 -4.84
CA GLY A 69 -9.96 1.27 -6.25
C GLY A 69 -8.81 1.10 -7.25
N PHE A 70 -7.66 0.62 -6.79
CA PHE A 70 -6.53 0.20 -7.62
C PHE A 70 -5.76 -0.94 -6.94
N ARG A 71 -4.93 -1.64 -7.71
CA ARG A 71 -4.15 -2.79 -7.25
C ARG A 71 -2.98 -2.31 -6.41
N VAL A 72 -3.12 -2.34 -5.09
CA VAL A 72 -2.06 -1.92 -4.16
C VAL A 72 -0.91 -2.90 -4.26
N ASP A 73 0.26 -2.37 -4.56
CA ASP A 73 1.49 -3.15 -4.77
C ASP A 73 2.39 -3.03 -3.54
N ASN A 74 2.80 -1.81 -3.15
CA ASN A 74 3.57 -1.58 -1.93
C ASN A 74 2.93 -0.53 -1.00
N LEU A 75 3.29 -0.66 0.28
CA LEU A 75 2.97 0.28 1.37
C LEU A 75 4.27 0.84 1.93
N ARG A 76 4.27 2.12 2.35
CA ARG A 76 5.39 2.77 3.05
C ARG A 76 4.89 3.75 4.09
N TRP A 77 5.57 3.82 5.24
CA TRP A 77 5.32 4.88 6.20
C TRP A 77 5.71 6.25 5.65
N ALA A 78 4.82 7.22 5.81
CA ALA A 78 5.13 8.64 5.64
C ALA A 78 5.69 9.23 6.96
N PRO A 79 6.46 10.34 6.90
CA PRO A 79 7.03 10.98 8.09
C PRO A 79 6.00 11.41 9.15
N ASP A 80 4.76 11.67 8.75
CA ASP A 80 3.67 12.10 9.63
C ASP A 80 2.91 10.93 10.29
N GLY A 81 3.37 9.69 10.09
CA GLY A 81 2.75 8.50 10.66
C GLY A 81 1.52 7.99 9.91
N THR A 82 1.25 8.49 8.69
CA THR A 82 0.32 7.85 7.76
C THR A 82 1.04 6.81 6.89
N LEU A 83 0.26 6.02 6.15
CA LEU A 83 0.78 5.07 5.15
C LEU A 83 0.58 5.63 3.74
N LEU A 84 1.59 5.52 2.89
CA LEU A 84 1.45 5.65 1.45
C LEU A 84 1.17 4.26 0.87
N ALA A 85 0.01 4.09 0.23
CA ALA A 85 -0.30 2.91 -0.55
C ALA A 85 -0.20 3.26 -2.04
N ALA A 86 0.60 2.50 -2.78
CA ALA A 86 0.92 2.80 -4.17
C ALA A 86 0.69 1.58 -5.06
N GLY A 87 0.32 1.81 -6.32
CA GLY A 87 0.09 0.71 -7.25
C GLY A 87 -0.63 1.08 -8.54
N GLN A 88 -1.09 0.06 -9.25
CA GLN A 88 -1.60 0.18 -10.61
C GLN A 88 -3.13 0.19 -10.67
N GLY A 89 -3.68 1.14 -11.41
CA GLY A 89 -5.11 1.24 -11.69
C GLY A 89 -5.41 1.00 -13.16
N GLY A 90 -6.69 0.78 -13.47
CA GLY A 90 -7.15 0.54 -14.83
C GLY A 90 -6.61 -0.75 -15.46
N ILE A 91 -6.76 -0.86 -16.77
CA ILE A 91 -6.28 -1.96 -17.60
C ILE A 91 -5.53 -1.39 -18.79
N ALA A 92 -4.56 -2.13 -19.33
CA ALA A 92 -3.83 -1.68 -20.53
C ALA A 92 -4.80 -1.45 -21.70
N PRO A 93 -4.63 -0.37 -22.49
CA PRO A 93 -3.57 0.66 -22.43
C PRO A 93 -3.91 1.88 -21.54
N SER A 94 -4.99 1.82 -20.76
CA SER A 94 -5.54 2.90 -19.93
C SER A 94 -5.13 2.78 -18.46
N GLN A 95 -3.88 2.40 -18.19
CA GLN A 95 -3.42 2.21 -16.81
C GLN A 95 -3.12 3.54 -16.13
N THR A 96 -3.26 3.56 -14.81
CA THR A 96 -2.88 4.69 -13.96
C THR A 96 -1.83 4.28 -12.93
N SER A 97 -0.95 5.22 -12.62
CA SER A 97 -0.14 5.22 -11.41
C SER A 97 -0.94 5.89 -10.30
N ASN A 98 -1.11 5.22 -9.17
CA ASN A 98 -1.93 5.71 -8.06
C ASN A 98 -1.13 5.71 -6.77
N VAL A 99 -1.35 6.74 -5.97
CA VAL A 99 -0.85 6.84 -4.59
C VAL A 99 -1.96 7.42 -3.73
N VAL A 100 -2.31 6.71 -2.67
CA VAL A 100 -3.19 7.24 -1.61
C VAL A 100 -2.42 7.31 -0.30
N LYS A 101 -2.78 8.30 0.52
CA LYS A 101 -2.37 8.42 1.91
C LYS A 101 -3.45 7.83 2.79
N VAL A 102 -3.10 6.91 3.68
CA VAL A 102 -4.04 6.17 4.54
C VAL A 102 -3.73 6.48 6.00
N ASP A 103 -4.73 6.90 6.75
CA ASP A 103 -4.67 6.96 8.20
C ASP A 103 -4.70 5.52 8.76
N PRO A 104 -3.64 5.06 9.45
CA PRO A 104 -3.55 3.69 9.95
C PRO A 104 -4.55 3.35 11.07
N ALA A 105 -5.07 4.35 11.77
CA ALA A 105 -6.01 4.20 12.89
C ALA A 105 -7.46 4.17 12.39
N THR A 106 -7.79 4.95 11.37
CA THR A 106 -9.18 5.06 10.88
C THR A 106 -9.42 4.37 9.54
N LEU A 107 -8.37 4.04 8.80
CA LEU A 107 -8.40 3.59 7.40
C LEU A 107 -9.08 4.57 6.44
N LYS A 108 -9.28 5.82 6.85
CA LYS A 108 -9.63 6.88 5.91
C LYS A 108 -8.43 7.14 5.00
N PHE A 109 -8.69 7.39 3.73
CA PHE A 109 -7.63 7.67 2.77
C PHE A 109 -7.92 8.91 1.94
N GLN A 110 -6.84 9.53 1.46
CA GLN A 110 -6.84 10.65 0.54
C GLN A 110 -6.03 10.26 -0.70
N GLU A 111 -6.59 10.50 -1.88
CA GLU A 111 -5.83 10.38 -3.13
C GLU A 111 -4.80 11.51 -3.25
N LEU A 112 -3.54 11.13 -3.48
CA LEU A 112 -2.45 12.08 -3.72
C LEU A 112 -2.05 12.11 -5.19
N VAL A 113 -2.01 10.94 -5.84
CA VAL A 113 -1.64 10.79 -7.24
C VAL A 113 -2.64 9.85 -7.90
N ARG A 114 -3.16 10.27 -9.04
CA ARG A 114 -3.80 9.42 -10.05
C ARG A 114 -3.39 9.96 -11.41
N TYR A 115 -2.36 9.36 -11.99
CA TYR A 115 -1.78 9.83 -13.24
C TYR A 115 -1.79 8.73 -14.30
N ARG A 116 -2.33 9.04 -15.47
CA ARG A 116 -2.39 8.11 -16.60
C ARG A 116 -1.10 8.17 -17.40
N ASN A 117 -0.54 7.02 -17.75
CA ASN A 117 0.57 6.87 -18.71
C ASN A 117 1.71 7.89 -18.54
N ILE A 118 2.56 7.67 -17.54
CA ILE A 118 3.79 8.47 -17.38
C ILE A 118 4.82 7.94 -18.38
N ASP A 119 5.21 8.77 -19.34
CA ASP A 119 6.12 8.39 -20.42
C ASP A 119 7.51 7.93 -19.90
N GLY A 120 8.03 6.83 -20.46
CA GLY A 120 9.25 6.15 -20.00
C GLY A 120 9.19 5.53 -18.59
N PHE A 121 8.15 5.84 -17.81
CA PHE A 121 7.98 5.33 -16.45
C PHE A 121 7.05 4.13 -16.40
N GLY A 122 5.96 4.08 -17.18
CA GLY A 122 4.98 3.01 -17.07
C GLY A 122 4.06 3.18 -15.85
N VAL A 123 3.97 2.17 -14.97
CA VAL A 123 3.04 2.15 -13.83
C VAL A 123 3.76 1.99 -12.50
N THR A 124 3.24 2.67 -11.49
CA THR A 124 3.80 2.72 -10.13
C THR A 124 3.67 1.40 -9.39
N THR A 125 4.68 1.06 -8.60
CA THR A 125 4.68 -0.06 -7.64
C THR A 125 4.84 0.39 -6.20
N VAL A 126 5.53 1.52 -5.98
CA VAL A 126 5.85 2.05 -4.65
C VAL A 126 5.89 3.57 -4.69
N ALA A 127 5.57 4.20 -3.56
CA ALA A 127 5.80 5.62 -3.34
C ALA A 127 6.49 5.84 -1.99
N ILE A 128 7.49 6.70 -1.96
CA ILE A 128 8.11 7.19 -0.72
C ILE A 128 8.01 8.71 -0.68
N GLN A 129 7.85 9.27 0.51
CA GLN A 129 7.92 10.71 0.70
C GLN A 129 9.34 11.14 1.07
N THR A 130 9.87 12.13 0.35
CA THR A 130 11.14 12.79 0.65
C THR A 130 10.93 14.30 0.69
N GLY A 131 11.00 14.88 1.89
CA GLY A 131 10.66 16.29 2.08
C GLY A 131 9.23 16.61 1.62
N LYS A 132 9.11 17.46 0.59
CA LYS A 132 7.83 17.91 0.01
C LYS A 132 7.43 17.15 -1.25
N GLU A 133 8.08 16.04 -1.54
CA GLU A 133 7.91 15.28 -2.78
C GLU A 133 7.52 13.82 -2.50
N LEU A 134 6.80 13.23 -3.45
CA LEU A 134 6.59 11.79 -3.59
C LEU A 134 7.46 11.27 -4.72
N TRP A 135 8.27 10.27 -4.41
CA TRP A 135 9.11 9.57 -5.37
C TRP A 135 8.48 8.21 -5.64
N LEU A 136 8.12 7.97 -6.90
CA LEU A 136 7.42 6.77 -7.35
C LEU A 136 8.39 5.85 -8.07
N GLY A 137 8.35 4.56 -7.74
CA GLY A 137 9.07 3.49 -8.43
C GLY A 137 8.18 2.76 -9.43
N SER A 138 8.78 2.19 -10.47
CA SER A 138 8.07 1.54 -11.59
C SER A 138 8.29 0.03 -11.66
N VAL A 139 7.33 -0.69 -12.26
CA VAL A 139 7.44 -2.10 -12.65
C VAL A 139 8.09 -2.31 -14.04
N ARG A 140 8.02 -1.33 -14.94
CA ARG A 140 8.34 -1.51 -16.38
C ARG A 140 9.17 -0.40 -17.00
N GLY A 141 9.35 0.72 -16.32
CA GLY A 141 10.14 1.84 -16.79
C GLY A 141 11.54 1.86 -16.19
N ASP A 142 12.41 2.69 -16.76
CA ASP A 142 13.79 2.94 -16.31
C ASP A 142 13.92 4.28 -15.56
N ARG A 143 12.80 4.87 -15.14
CA ARG A 143 12.73 6.19 -14.51
C ARG A 143 12.09 6.15 -13.13
N ILE A 144 12.36 7.20 -12.36
CA ILE A 144 11.62 7.58 -11.15
C ILE A 144 10.72 8.76 -11.51
N ALA A 145 9.45 8.71 -11.10
CA ALA A 145 8.55 9.86 -11.22
C ALA A 145 8.51 10.62 -9.90
N ILE A 146 8.53 11.94 -9.96
CA ILE A 146 8.52 12.82 -8.79
C ILE A 146 7.29 13.72 -8.87
N PHE A 147 6.49 13.71 -7.80
CA PHE A 147 5.30 14.56 -7.67
C PHE A 147 5.41 15.43 -6.42
N PRO A 148 4.95 16.70 -6.45
CA PRO A 148 4.82 17.47 -5.22
C PRO A 148 3.72 16.89 -4.33
N ILE A 149 3.91 16.95 -3.01
CA ILE A 149 2.85 16.62 -2.04
C ILE A 149 1.91 17.82 -1.92
N PRO A 150 0.59 17.65 -2.14
CA PRO A 150 -0.39 18.70 -1.89
C PRO A 150 -0.25 19.22 -0.46
N GLN A 151 0.10 20.50 -0.31
CA GLN A 151 0.17 21.14 0.98
C GLN A 151 -1.24 21.55 1.42
N PRO A 152 -1.59 21.44 2.72
CA PRO A 152 -2.74 22.16 3.23
C PRO A 152 -2.58 23.66 2.92
N PRO A 153 -3.68 24.38 2.65
CA PRO A 153 -3.59 25.83 2.55
C PRO A 153 -2.98 26.40 3.85
N PRO A 154 -2.18 27.48 3.80
CA PRO A 154 -1.61 28.08 4.98
C PRO A 154 -2.72 28.46 5.96
N SER A 155 -2.52 28.18 7.25
CA SER A 155 -3.40 28.63 8.33
C SER A 155 -3.45 30.16 8.32
N ARG A 156 -4.66 30.73 8.24
CA ARG A 156 -4.89 32.16 8.45
C ARG A 156 -4.70 32.54 9.92
#